data_AF-A0A3N5GJP8-F1
#
_entry.id   AF-A0A3N5GJP8-F1
#
_cell.length_a   1.000
_cell.length_b   1.000
_cell.length_c   1.000
_cell.angle_alpha   90.00
_cell.angle_beta   90.00
_cell.angle_gamma   90.00
#
_symmetry.space_group_name_H-M   'P 1'
#
loop_
_entity.id
_entity.type
_entity.pdbx_description
1 polymer ?
#
loop_
_entity_poly.entity_id
_entity_poly.type
_entity_poly.pdbx_seq_one_letter_code
_entity_poly.pdbx_strand_id
1 'polypeptide(L)'
;MPSATAPIRIDRELDASARDAARAMSRSVAEQVSHWARLGRELERSPDVSVANVQAVLCGQDSYDRLNAQEQALVRTAWDERMTTELAALDLAAAFRADGHSYAELDDDGQLRIVGPDAGR
;
A
#
# COMPACT_ATOMS: atom_id res chain seq x y z
N MET A 1 -14.57 -7.13 25.68
CA MET A 1 -13.70 -6.73 26.81
C MET A 1 -12.78 -5.61 26.32
N PRO A 2 -12.84 -4.37 26.84
CA PRO A 2 -11.85 -3.36 26.50
C PRO A 2 -10.47 -3.87 26.93
N SER A 3 -9.51 -3.89 26.01
CA SER A 3 -8.13 -4.29 26.32
C SER A 3 -7.49 -3.24 27.21
N ALA A 4 -6.96 -3.65 28.35
CA ALA A 4 -6.26 -2.74 29.25
C ALA A 4 -4.95 -2.25 28.61
N THR A 5 -4.80 -0.93 28.48
CA THR A 5 -3.59 -0.28 27.99
C THR A 5 -2.60 -0.09 29.13
N ALA A 6 -1.35 -0.53 28.95
CA ALA A 6 -0.26 -0.30 29.90
C ALA A 6 0.72 0.75 29.34
N PRO A 7 1.18 1.72 30.15
CA PRO A 7 2.16 2.70 29.71
C PRO A 7 3.54 2.03 29.56
N ILE A 8 4.18 2.22 28.40
CA ILE A 8 5.55 1.78 28.13
C ILE A 8 6.42 2.98 27.76
N ARG A 9 7.71 2.92 28.09
CA ARG A 9 8.69 3.88 27.59
C ARG A 9 9.29 3.33 26.30
N ILE A 10 9.38 4.19 25.29
CA ILE A 10 10.05 3.92 24.02
C ILE A 10 11.10 5.02 23.78
N ASP A 11 12.15 4.70 23.03
CA ASP A 11 13.13 5.68 22.62
C ASP A 11 12.56 6.66 21.57
N ARG A 12 13.26 7.78 21.36
CA ARG A 12 12.78 8.84 20.46
C ARG A 12 12.79 8.45 18.99
N GLU A 13 13.68 7.55 18.59
CA GLU A 13 13.78 7.11 17.20
C GLU A 13 12.57 6.22 16.85
N LEU A 14 12.22 5.29 17.74
CA LEU A 14 11.03 4.46 17.59
C LEU A 14 9.74 5.29 17.62
N ASP A 15 9.64 6.30 18.49
CA ASP A 15 8.50 7.24 18.50
C ASP A 15 8.39 8.02 17.19
N ALA A 16 9.50 8.52 16.64
CA ALA A 16 9.53 9.22 15.37
C ALA A 16 9.08 8.32 14.21
N SER A 17 9.65 7.11 14.11
CA SER A 17 9.28 6.13 13.11
C SER A 17 7.78 5.75 13.19
N ALA A 18 7.28 5.53 14.40
CA ALA A 18 5.87 5.20 14.60
C ALA A 18 4.95 6.35 14.18
N ARG A 19 5.33 7.63 14.40
CA ARG A 19 4.55 8.79 13.95
C ARG A 19 4.43 8.86 12.44
N ASP A 20 5.53 8.63 11.73
CA ASP A 20 5.54 8.72 10.27
C ASP A 20 4.71 7.59 9.64
N ALA A 21 4.86 6.36 10.13
CA ALA A 21 4.04 5.23 9.71
C ALA A 21 2.56 5.41 10.08
N ALA A 22 2.27 5.89 11.29
CA ALA A 22 0.91 6.11 11.76
C ALA A 22 0.15 7.13 10.91
N ARG A 23 0.81 8.21 10.47
CA ARG A 23 0.22 9.21 9.55
C ARG A 23 -0.15 8.58 8.22
N ALA A 24 0.77 7.83 7.61
CA ALA A 24 0.52 7.16 6.34
C ALA A 24 -0.65 6.18 6.41
N MET A 25 -0.81 5.51 7.57
CA MET A 25 -1.84 4.48 7.77
C MET A 25 -3.10 4.98 8.48
N SER A 26 -3.25 6.28 8.71
CA SER A 26 -4.38 6.88 9.45
C SER A 26 -4.64 6.24 10.83
N ARG A 27 -3.57 5.98 11.58
CA ARG A 27 -3.61 5.39 12.94
C ARG A 27 -3.04 6.36 13.97
N SER A 28 -3.30 6.12 15.25
CA SER A 28 -2.51 6.72 16.33
C SER A 28 -1.14 6.05 16.47
N VAL A 29 -0.20 6.74 17.09
CA VAL A 29 1.15 6.20 17.40
C VAL A 29 1.04 4.92 18.24
N ALA A 30 0.16 4.91 19.25
CA ALA A 30 -0.03 3.76 20.12
C ALA A 30 -0.61 2.54 19.38
N GLU A 31 -1.54 2.77 18.45
CA GLU A 31 -2.08 1.71 17.59
C GLU A 31 -1.02 1.18 16.63
N GLN A 32 -0.20 2.06 16.05
CA GLN A 32 0.88 1.65 15.15
C GLN A 32 1.94 0.82 15.87
N VAL A 33 2.37 1.22 17.07
CA VAL A 33 3.28 0.43 17.92
C VAL A 33 2.65 -0.90 18.31
N SER A 34 1.36 -0.91 18.67
CA SER A 34 0.63 -2.14 19.00
C SER A 34 0.52 -3.10 17.82
N HIS A 35 0.39 -2.56 16.61
CA HIS A 35 0.37 -3.32 15.37
C HIS A 35 1.73 -3.99 15.11
N TRP A 36 2.82 -3.23 15.18
CA TRP A 36 4.18 -3.78 15.04
C TRP A 36 4.52 -4.83 16.09
N ALA A 37 4.14 -4.61 17.36
CA ALA A 37 4.34 -5.62 18.40
C ALA A 37 3.57 -6.92 18.12
N ARG A 38 2.37 -6.82 17.53
CA ARG A 38 1.57 -7.99 17.16
C ARG A 38 2.19 -8.74 15.98
N LEU A 39 2.68 -8.00 14.97
CA LEU A 39 3.46 -8.54 13.85
C LEU A 39 4.75 -9.21 14.32
N GLY A 40 5.54 -8.56 15.18
CA GLY A 40 6.80 -9.11 15.71
C GLY A 40 6.60 -10.41 16.47
N ARG A 41 5.55 -10.51 17.31
CA ARG A 41 5.22 -11.78 17.98
C ARG A 41 4.80 -12.88 17.02
N GLU A 42 4.10 -12.53 15.94
CA GLU A 42 3.70 -13.51 14.94
C GLU A 42 4.90 -13.96 14.09
N LEU A 43 5.83 -13.03 13.84
CA LEU A 43 7.13 -13.29 13.22
C LEU A 43 7.99 -14.26 14.05
N GLU A 44 8.10 -13.98 15.35
CA GLU A 44 8.83 -14.84 16.29
C GLU A 44 8.21 -16.26 16.37
N ARG A 45 6.93 -16.39 16.06
CA ARG A 45 6.21 -17.67 16.01
C ARG A 45 6.28 -18.37 14.65
N SER A 46 6.52 -17.62 13.58
CA SER A 46 6.71 -18.11 12.22
C SER A 46 8.15 -17.89 11.79
N PRO A 47 9.08 -18.83 12.08
CA PRO A 47 10.51 -18.66 11.86
C PRO A 47 10.93 -18.39 10.41
N ASP A 48 10.01 -18.50 9.45
CA ASP A 48 10.29 -18.37 8.01
C ASP A 48 9.80 -17.04 7.39
N VAL A 49 9.19 -16.10 8.11
CA VAL A 49 8.71 -14.82 7.50
C VAL A 49 9.44 -13.64 8.12
N SER A 50 9.91 -12.68 7.33
CA SER A 50 10.43 -11.38 7.77
C SER A 50 9.54 -10.23 7.29
N VAL A 51 8.90 -9.53 8.22
CA VAL A 51 8.05 -8.37 7.93
C VAL A 51 8.89 -7.19 7.44
N ALA A 52 10.12 -7.06 7.90
CA ALA A 52 11.03 -6.02 7.42
C ALA A 52 11.32 -6.20 5.92
N ASN A 53 11.53 -7.44 5.46
CA ASN A 53 11.76 -7.73 4.06
C ASN A 53 10.52 -7.44 3.20
N VAL A 54 9.34 -7.84 3.67
CA VAL A 54 8.05 -7.53 3.02
C VAL A 54 7.86 -6.02 2.87
N GLN A 55 8.11 -5.24 3.93
CA GLN A 55 7.98 -3.78 3.89
C GLN A 55 9.00 -3.13 2.95
N ALA A 56 10.26 -3.58 2.95
CA ALA A 56 11.28 -3.07 2.04
C ALA A 56 10.85 -3.23 0.57
N VAL A 57 10.29 -4.37 0.19
CA VAL A 57 9.75 -4.59 -1.17
C VAL A 57 8.54 -3.69 -1.44
N LEU A 58 7.60 -3.57 -0.50
CA LEU A 58 6.43 -2.70 -0.67
C LEU A 58 6.79 -1.22 -0.83
N CYS A 59 7.89 -0.78 -0.21
CA CYS A 59 8.44 0.57 -0.36
C CYS A 59 9.38 0.74 -1.57
N GLY A 60 9.60 -0.32 -2.37
CA GLY A 60 10.51 -0.30 -3.52
C GLY A 60 11.99 -0.22 -3.16
N GLN A 61 12.35 -0.58 -1.91
CA GLN A 61 13.72 -0.53 -1.38
C GLN A 61 14.48 -1.86 -1.54
N ASP A 62 13.77 -2.95 -1.84
CA ASP A 62 14.36 -4.26 -2.11
C ASP A 62 13.58 -5.00 -3.21
N SER A 63 14.13 -6.11 -3.70
CA SER A 63 13.58 -6.93 -4.78
C SER A 63 12.63 -8.01 -4.27
N TYR A 64 11.47 -8.11 -4.92
CA TYR A 64 10.46 -9.15 -4.69
C TYR A 64 11.02 -10.58 -4.82
N ASP A 65 11.93 -10.80 -5.78
CA ASP A 65 12.46 -12.13 -6.09
C ASP A 65 13.38 -12.68 -4.99
N ARG A 66 13.80 -11.84 -4.05
CA ARG A 66 14.64 -12.22 -2.90
C ARG A 66 13.82 -12.74 -1.72
N LEU A 67 12.51 -12.53 -1.74
CA LEU A 67 11.59 -13.00 -0.72
C LEU A 67 11.31 -14.50 -0.87
N ASN A 68 11.05 -15.17 0.25
CA ASN A 68 10.53 -16.54 0.19
C ASN A 68 9.05 -16.57 -0.23
N ALA A 69 8.51 -17.77 -0.49
CA ALA A 69 7.16 -17.93 -1.00
C ALA A 69 6.06 -17.33 -0.12
N GLN A 70 6.23 -17.36 1.21
CA GLN A 70 5.24 -16.84 2.16
C GLN A 70 5.28 -15.30 2.17
N GLU A 71 6.48 -14.72 2.22
CA GLU A 71 6.70 -13.27 2.12
C GLU A 71 6.19 -12.71 0.78
N GLN A 72 6.47 -13.41 -0.33
CA GLN A 72 5.97 -13.07 -1.66
C GLN A 72 4.44 -13.06 -1.74
N ALA A 73 3.76 -13.98 -1.03
CA ALA A 73 2.31 -14.01 -0.97
C ALA A 73 1.75 -12.78 -0.24
N LEU A 74 2.39 -12.36 0.86
CA LEU A 74 2.00 -11.16 1.60
C LEU A 74 2.16 -9.89 0.75
N VAL A 75 3.25 -9.77 0.01
CA VAL A 75 3.44 -8.63 -0.90
C VAL A 75 2.37 -8.59 -2.00
N ARG A 76 2.03 -9.74 -2.61
CA ARG A 76 0.97 -9.80 -3.65
C ARG A 76 -0.37 -9.34 -3.10
N THR A 77 -0.78 -9.82 -1.92
CA THR A 77 -2.03 -9.40 -1.30
C THR A 77 -2.05 -7.88 -1.07
N ALA A 78 -0.97 -7.31 -0.54
CA ALA A 78 -0.89 -5.87 -0.32
C ALA A 78 -0.92 -5.06 -1.65
N TRP A 79 -0.29 -5.57 -2.71
CA TRP A 79 -0.38 -4.97 -4.04
C TRP A 79 -1.78 -5.07 -4.64
N ASP A 80 -2.45 -6.22 -4.55
CA ASP A 80 -3.81 -6.41 -5.06
C ASP A 80 -4.80 -5.44 -4.38
N GLU A 81 -4.73 -5.32 -3.05
CA GLU A 81 -5.57 -4.39 -2.27
C GLU A 81 -5.33 -2.92 -2.69
N ARG A 82 -4.06 -2.54 -2.82
CA ARG A 82 -3.69 -1.18 -3.22
C ARG A 82 -4.08 -0.90 -4.66
N MET A 83 -3.77 -1.80 -5.59
CA MET A 83 -4.13 -1.67 -7.01
C MET A 83 -5.63 -1.56 -7.20
N THR A 84 -6.43 -2.35 -6.48
CA THR A 84 -7.89 -2.26 -6.56
C THR A 84 -8.37 -0.86 -6.16
N THR A 85 -7.81 -0.30 -5.09
CA THR A 85 -8.15 1.04 -4.61
C THR A 85 -7.73 2.12 -5.59
N GLU A 86 -6.49 2.07 -6.06
CA GLU A 86 -5.93 3.04 -7.00
C GLU A 86 -6.65 3.01 -8.36
N LEU A 87 -6.92 1.82 -8.90
CA LEU A 87 -7.65 1.67 -10.16
C LEU A 87 -9.10 2.18 -10.05
N ALA A 88 -9.76 1.99 -8.92
CA ALA A 88 -11.11 2.50 -8.70
C ALA A 88 -11.17 4.04 -8.65
N ALA A 89 -10.07 4.69 -8.26
CA ALA A 89 -9.97 6.15 -8.20
C ALA A 89 -9.37 6.78 -9.46
N LEU A 90 -8.83 5.97 -10.38
CA LEU A 90 -8.09 6.44 -11.54
C LEU A 90 -9.04 6.83 -12.69
N ASP A 91 -8.96 8.09 -13.12
CA ASP A 91 -9.63 8.58 -14.34
C ASP A 91 -8.60 9.09 -15.36
N LEU A 92 -8.03 8.16 -16.13
CA LEU A 92 -7.08 8.49 -17.20
C LEU A 92 -7.74 9.29 -18.33
N ALA A 93 -9.03 9.09 -18.58
CA ALA A 93 -9.76 9.83 -19.59
C ALA A 93 -9.85 11.32 -19.25
N ALA A 94 -10.10 11.66 -17.98
CA ALA A 94 -10.06 13.04 -17.51
C ALA A 94 -8.64 13.63 -17.59
N ALA A 95 -7.62 12.87 -17.21
CA ALA A 95 -6.23 13.31 -17.30
C ALA A 95 -5.82 13.63 -18.75
N PHE A 96 -6.09 12.71 -19.70
CA PHE A 96 -5.75 12.94 -21.11
C PHE A 96 -6.54 14.09 -21.73
N ARG A 97 -7.81 14.28 -21.37
CA ARG A 97 -8.60 15.45 -21.80
C ARG A 97 -7.99 16.75 -21.29
N ALA A 98 -7.58 16.80 -20.02
CA ALA A 98 -6.93 17.98 -19.44
C ALA A 98 -5.61 18.33 -20.16
N ASP A 99 -4.85 17.33 -20.58
CA ASP A 99 -3.57 17.51 -21.28
C ASP A 99 -3.72 17.66 -22.81
N GLY A 100 -4.95 17.57 -23.34
CA GLY A 100 -5.21 17.65 -24.79
C GLY A 100 -4.66 16.47 -25.58
N HIS A 101 -4.53 15.31 -24.94
CA HIS A 101 -4.06 14.07 -25.56
C HIS A 101 -5.23 13.23 -26.08
N SER A 102 -5.06 12.67 -27.27
CA SER A 102 -5.92 11.60 -27.76
C SER A 102 -5.60 10.29 -27.07
N TYR A 103 -6.60 9.47 -26.78
CA TYR A 103 -6.42 8.14 -26.20
C TYR A 103 -7.35 7.11 -26.84
N ALA A 104 -7.01 5.84 -26.66
CA ALA A 104 -7.83 4.73 -27.10
C ALA A 104 -8.38 3.99 -25.88
N GLU A 105 -9.66 3.64 -25.92
CA GLU A 105 -10.34 2.84 -24.90
C GLU A 105 -11.14 1.72 -25.58
N LEU A 106 -11.53 0.71 -24.80
CA LEU A 106 -12.52 -0.27 -25.23
C LEU A 106 -13.89 0.22 -24.76
N ASP A 107 -14.90 0.16 -25.63
CA ASP A 107 -16.29 0.39 -25.23
C ASP A 107 -16.88 -0.81 -24.48
N ASP A 108 -18.15 -0.70 -24.07
CA ASP A 108 -18.86 -1.73 -23.32
C ASP A 108 -19.00 -3.06 -24.10
N ASP A 109 -18.89 -3.02 -25.43
CA ASP A 109 -18.91 -4.19 -26.31
C ASP A 109 -17.50 -4.74 -26.60
N GLY A 110 -16.48 -4.15 -25.97
CA GLY A 110 -15.06 -4.51 -26.13
C GLY A 110 -14.47 -4.06 -27.47
N GLN A 111 -15.11 -3.13 -28.18
CA GLN A 111 -14.60 -2.56 -29.42
C GLN A 111 -13.68 -1.37 -29.15
N LEU A 112 -12.65 -1.24 -29.98
CA LEU A 112 -11.70 -0.13 -29.87
C LEU A 112 -12.36 1.20 -30.29
N ARG A 113 -12.34 2.18 -29.39
CA ARG A 113 -12.75 3.56 -29.63
C ARG A 113 -11.56 4.50 -29.45
N ILE A 114 -11.35 5.40 -30.40
CA ILE A 114 -10.36 6.47 -30.29
C ILE A 114 -11.09 7.77 -29.91
N VAL A 115 -10.65 8.39 -28.81
CA VAL A 115 -11.15 9.67 -28.32
C VAL A 115 -10.11 10.75 -28.62
N GLY A 116 -10.49 11.73 -29.44
CA GLY A 116 -9.65 12.89 -29.75
C GLY A 116 -9.71 13.97 -28.66
N PRO A 117 -8.78 14.94 -28.66
CA PRO A 117 -8.84 16.08 -27.75
C PRO A 117 -10.12 16.89 -27.99
N ASP A 118 -10.75 17.36 -26.91
CA ASP A 118 -11.95 18.20 -27.00
C ASP A 118 -11.62 19.46 -27.83
N ALA A 119 -12.22 19.55 -29.02
CA ALA A 119 -12.15 20.76 -29.82
C ALA A 119 -13.00 21.84 -29.12
N GLY A 120 -12.34 22.73 -28.39
CA GLY A 120 -12.98 23.83 -27.67
C GLY A 120 -14.02 24.57 -28.53
N ARG A 121 -15.22 24.74 -27.99
CA ARG A 121 -16.24 25.67 -28.48
C ARG A 121 -16.20 26.93 -27.62
#